data_AF-A0A816CSU5-F1
#
_entry.id   AF-A0A816CSU5-F1
#
_cell.length_a   1.000
_cell.length_b   1.000
_cell.length_c   1.000
_cell.angle_alpha   90.00
_cell.angle_beta   90.00
_cell.angle_gamma   90.00
#
_symmetry.space_group_name_H-M   'P 1'
#
loop_
_entity.id
_entity.type
_entity.pdbx_description
1 polymer ?
#
loop_
_entity_poly.entity_id
_entity_poly.type
_entity_poly.pdbx_seq_one_letter_code
_entity_poly.pdbx_strand_id
1 'polypeptide(L)'
;MCTALTFQPRCDLPVIHRKLMPTAMERLIWGFGDGSTMSVVSTIAGKVGCAICWENYMPAYRMHPYNQQVELWCAPTVDDREMWGVTMRHIAYEGRCFVLGACQYLTRKDCPQDYEHIPDDNILIKGGSVIISPTGKILAGPLLNEEGIIVAEIDLNEIIKGKYDLDVTGHYARGDVFSLQVDTSK
;
A
#
# COMPACT_ATOMS: atom_id res chain seq x y z
N MET A 1 -16.20 6.57 5.06
CA MET A 1 -15.59 5.35 4.50
C MET A 1 -14.10 5.63 4.31
N CYS A 2 -13.20 4.72 4.68
CA CYS A 2 -11.76 4.94 4.49
C CYS A 2 -11.42 5.02 2.99
N THR A 3 -10.79 6.12 2.57
CA THR A 3 -10.62 6.46 1.15
C THR A 3 -9.22 7.04 0.92
N ALA A 4 -8.52 6.55 -0.08
CA ALA A 4 -7.30 7.13 -0.61
C ALA A 4 -7.61 7.95 -1.87
N LEU A 5 -6.94 9.09 -2.02
CA LEU A 5 -7.09 10.01 -3.14
C LEU A 5 -5.73 10.19 -3.83
N THR A 6 -5.69 9.94 -5.14
CA THR A 6 -4.51 10.21 -5.96
C THR A 6 -4.77 11.46 -6.79
N PHE A 7 -3.98 12.50 -6.56
CA PHE A 7 -4.05 13.76 -7.30
C PHE A 7 -2.95 13.82 -8.34
N GLN A 8 -3.33 14.10 -9.59
CA GLN A 8 -2.39 14.35 -10.67
C GLN A 8 -2.29 15.85 -10.96
N PRO A 9 -1.09 16.40 -11.19
CA PRO A 9 -0.95 17.79 -11.60
C PRO A 9 -1.82 18.08 -12.83
N ARG A 10 -2.60 19.17 -12.78
CA ARG A 10 -3.48 19.64 -13.88
C ARG A 10 -4.68 18.74 -14.20
N CYS A 11 -5.03 17.82 -13.31
CA CYS A 11 -6.30 17.10 -13.35
C CYS A 11 -7.24 17.66 -12.28
N ASP A 12 -8.49 17.95 -12.65
CA ASP A 12 -9.45 18.58 -11.73
C ASP A 12 -10.06 17.59 -10.72
N LEU A 13 -10.03 16.27 -11.01
CA LEU A 13 -10.61 15.24 -10.16
C LEU A 13 -9.57 14.19 -9.76
N PRO A 14 -9.52 13.79 -8.47
CA PRO A 14 -8.64 12.72 -8.02
C PRO A 14 -9.16 11.35 -8.47
N VAL A 15 -8.25 10.40 -8.60
CA VAL A 15 -8.64 8.99 -8.60
C VAL A 15 -8.91 8.56 -7.16
N ILE A 16 -10.03 7.89 -6.97
CA ILE A 16 -10.55 7.49 -5.67
C ILE A 16 -10.34 5.98 -5.53
N HIS A 17 -9.72 5.56 -4.43
CA HIS A 17 -9.74 4.17 -3.99
C HIS A 17 -10.42 4.08 -2.62
N ARG A 18 -11.47 3.27 -2.50
CA ARG A 18 -12.19 3.09 -1.24
C ARG A 18 -11.90 1.70 -0.68
N LYS A 19 -11.52 1.63 0.60
CA LYS A 19 -11.14 0.38 1.27
C LYS A 19 -12.26 -0.66 1.15
N LEU A 20 -11.96 -1.83 0.59
CA LEU A 20 -12.96 -2.88 0.36
C LEU A 20 -13.59 -3.35 1.66
N MET A 21 -12.77 -3.60 2.69
CA MET A 21 -13.20 -4.17 3.96
C MET A 21 -12.53 -3.48 5.15
N PRO A 22 -13.27 -2.69 5.94
CA PRO A 22 -12.80 -2.17 7.22
C PRO A 22 -12.44 -3.30 8.20
N THR A 23 -11.44 -3.04 9.04
CA THR A 23 -10.84 -3.99 9.97
C THR A 23 -11.53 -3.95 11.34
N ALA A 24 -12.04 -5.08 11.84
CA ALA A 24 -12.59 -5.22 13.20
C ALA A 24 -13.58 -4.09 13.57
N MET A 25 -13.27 -3.25 14.57
CA MET A 25 -14.14 -2.17 15.06
C MET A 25 -14.37 -1.07 14.03
N GLU A 26 -13.50 -0.92 13.03
CA GLU A 26 -13.70 0.00 11.92
C GLU A 26 -15.04 -0.25 11.20
N ARG A 27 -15.55 -1.49 11.22
CA ARG A 27 -16.83 -1.87 10.60
C ARG A 27 -18.05 -1.24 11.27
N LEU A 28 -17.90 -0.71 12.48
CA LEU A 28 -18.97 -0.01 13.19
C LEU A 28 -19.17 1.42 12.67
N ILE A 29 -18.14 2.00 12.03
CA ILE A 29 -18.12 3.42 11.65
C ILE A 29 -17.86 3.65 10.15
N TRP A 30 -17.32 2.66 9.44
CA TRP A 30 -17.01 2.75 8.01
C TRP A 30 -17.79 1.74 7.17
N GLY A 31 -18.18 2.16 5.97
CA GLY A 31 -18.79 1.30 4.95
C GLY A 31 -17.77 0.49 4.13
N PHE A 32 -18.30 -0.45 3.35
CA PHE A 32 -17.54 -1.31 2.43
C PHE A 32 -17.32 -0.68 1.07
N GLY A 33 -16.22 -1.07 0.43
CA GLY A 33 -15.89 -0.68 -0.94
C GLY A 33 -16.27 -1.75 -1.93
N ASP A 34 -16.20 -1.37 -3.20
CA ASP A 34 -16.49 -2.19 -4.35
C ASP A 34 -15.30 -2.19 -5.31
N GLY A 35 -15.41 -2.99 -6.37
CA GLY A 35 -14.35 -3.15 -7.35
C GLY A 35 -14.15 -1.96 -8.30
N SER A 36 -15.11 -1.01 -8.40
CA SER A 36 -14.96 0.11 -9.36
C SER A 36 -13.87 1.10 -9.00
N THR A 37 -13.37 1.05 -7.76
CA THR A 37 -12.35 1.97 -7.25
C THR A 37 -10.95 1.34 -7.14
N MET A 38 -10.71 0.18 -7.76
CA MET A 38 -9.43 -0.58 -7.66
C MET A 38 -8.46 -0.33 -8.83
N SER A 39 -8.52 0.85 -9.45
CA SER A 39 -7.72 1.17 -10.64
C SER A 39 -6.27 1.56 -10.31
N VAL A 40 -5.34 1.08 -11.15
CA VAL A 40 -3.97 1.62 -11.24
C VAL A 40 -3.95 2.82 -12.17
N VAL A 41 -3.40 3.93 -11.72
CA VAL A 41 -3.43 5.22 -12.40
C VAL A 41 -2.11 5.47 -13.11
N SER A 42 -2.16 5.79 -14.40
CA SER A 42 -0.95 6.21 -15.13
C SER A 42 -0.65 7.67 -14.82
N THR A 43 0.52 7.95 -14.26
CA THR A 43 0.99 9.29 -13.92
C THR A 43 2.33 9.59 -14.60
N ILE A 44 2.81 10.84 -14.48
CA ILE A 44 4.16 11.20 -14.94
C ILE A 44 5.28 10.50 -14.17
N ALA A 45 5.00 9.99 -12.96
CA ALA A 45 5.95 9.28 -12.13
C ALA A 45 5.92 7.75 -12.34
N GLY A 46 4.97 7.25 -13.14
CA GLY A 46 4.71 5.82 -13.32
C GLY A 46 3.27 5.43 -12.98
N LYS A 47 3.00 4.13 -13.01
CA LYS A 47 1.69 3.52 -12.72
C LYS A 47 1.50 3.32 -11.22
N VAL A 48 0.61 4.11 -10.62
CA VAL A 48 0.36 4.16 -9.18
C VAL A 48 -0.86 3.30 -8.82
N GLY A 49 -0.65 2.34 -7.93
CA GLY A 49 -1.71 1.59 -7.25
C GLY A 49 -1.71 1.92 -5.76
N CYS A 50 -2.83 1.70 -5.08
CA CYS A 50 -2.94 1.94 -3.64
C CYS A 50 -3.72 0.81 -2.97
N ALA A 51 -3.22 0.28 -1.86
CA ALA A 51 -3.94 -0.66 -1.01
C ALA A 51 -3.90 -0.19 0.45
N ILE A 52 -5.06 -0.05 1.09
CA ILE A 52 -5.17 0.58 2.40
C ILE A 52 -5.01 -0.47 3.50
N CYS A 53 -3.99 -0.30 4.34
CA CYS A 53 -3.76 -1.11 5.54
C CYS A 53 -3.87 -2.61 5.22
N TRP A 54 -4.82 -3.33 5.81
CA TRP A 54 -4.94 -4.78 5.68
C TRP A 54 -5.42 -5.30 4.32
N GLU A 55 -5.77 -4.45 3.36
CA GLU A 55 -5.95 -4.89 1.96
C GLU A 55 -4.68 -5.50 1.37
N ASN A 56 -3.51 -5.08 1.88
CA ASN A 56 -2.21 -5.64 1.51
C ASN A 56 -2.09 -7.13 1.87
N TYR A 57 -2.87 -7.62 2.83
CA TYR A 57 -2.91 -9.04 3.18
C TYR A 57 -3.83 -9.87 2.28
N MET A 58 -4.67 -9.24 1.44
CA MET A 58 -5.60 -9.95 0.55
C MET A 58 -4.87 -10.39 -0.73
N PRO A 59 -4.60 -11.69 -0.95
CA PRO A 59 -3.84 -12.13 -2.12
C PRO A 59 -4.55 -11.85 -3.44
N ALA A 60 -5.88 -12.05 -3.48
CA ALA A 60 -6.69 -11.75 -4.65
C ALA A 60 -6.71 -10.25 -4.99
N TYR A 61 -6.66 -9.38 -3.95
CA TYR A 61 -6.50 -7.94 -4.16
C TYR A 61 -5.17 -7.68 -4.84
N ARG A 62 -4.05 -8.16 -4.28
CA ARG A 62 -2.70 -7.90 -4.80
C ARG A 62 -2.52 -8.29 -6.27
N MET A 63 -3.04 -9.45 -6.65
CA MET A 63 -2.99 -9.91 -8.03
C MET A 63 -3.69 -8.97 -9.02
N HIS A 64 -4.70 -8.20 -8.59
CA HIS A 64 -5.43 -7.31 -9.49
C HIS A 64 -4.61 -6.08 -9.94
N PRO A 65 -4.00 -5.24 -9.06
CA PRO A 65 -3.09 -4.20 -9.50
C PRO A 65 -1.82 -4.74 -10.16
N TYR A 66 -1.32 -5.93 -9.80
CA TYR A 66 -0.23 -6.57 -10.55
C TYR A 66 -0.62 -6.80 -12.01
N ASN A 67 -1.83 -7.30 -12.25
CA ASN A 67 -2.33 -7.54 -13.61
C ASN A 67 -2.51 -6.22 -14.39
N GLN A 68 -2.80 -5.12 -13.68
CA GLN A 68 -2.82 -3.77 -14.23
C GLN A 68 -1.43 -3.13 -14.39
N GLN A 69 -0.36 -3.89 -14.10
CA GLN A 69 1.04 -3.46 -14.23
C GLN A 69 1.41 -2.30 -13.30
N VAL A 70 1.00 -2.36 -12.03
CA VAL A 70 1.44 -1.40 -11.01
C VAL A 70 2.97 -1.33 -10.92
N GLU A 71 3.49 -0.10 -10.83
CA GLU A 71 4.92 0.19 -10.70
C GLU A 71 5.24 0.80 -9.34
N LEU A 72 4.34 1.67 -8.85
CA LEU A 72 4.40 2.34 -7.57
C LEU A 72 3.22 1.87 -6.71
N TRP A 73 3.51 1.10 -5.67
CA TRP A 73 2.53 0.54 -4.74
C TRP A 73 2.48 1.40 -3.47
N CYS A 74 1.45 2.22 -3.34
CA CYS A 74 1.21 3.04 -2.16
C CYS A 74 0.45 2.23 -1.10
N ALA A 75 1.00 2.17 0.12
CA ALA A 75 0.42 1.41 1.23
C ALA A 75 0.32 2.27 2.49
N PRO A 76 -0.72 3.12 2.61
CA PRO A 76 -1.00 3.85 3.84
C PRO A 76 -1.49 2.89 4.93
N THR A 77 -1.03 3.08 6.17
CA THR A 77 -1.39 2.22 7.30
C THR A 77 -1.32 2.95 8.65
N VAL A 78 -1.89 2.30 9.66
CA VAL A 78 -1.72 2.58 11.09
C VAL A 78 -1.15 1.36 11.83
N ASP A 79 -0.69 0.36 11.07
CA ASP A 79 -0.12 -0.89 11.57
C ASP A 79 1.40 -0.75 11.73
N ASP A 80 1.85 -0.53 12.96
CA ASP A 80 3.26 -0.31 13.33
C ASP A 80 3.99 -1.59 13.76
N ARG A 81 3.37 -2.75 13.59
CA ARG A 81 3.98 -4.04 13.95
C ARG A 81 5.06 -4.42 12.93
N GLU A 82 6.09 -5.12 13.41
CA GLU A 82 7.19 -5.62 12.57
C GLU A 82 6.70 -6.37 11.32
N MET A 83 5.64 -7.17 11.47
CA MET A 83 5.05 -7.94 10.37
C MET A 83 4.56 -7.08 9.21
N TRP A 84 4.21 -5.82 9.43
CA TRP A 84 3.89 -4.88 8.36
C TRP A 84 5.08 -4.70 7.41
N GLY A 85 6.27 -4.42 7.96
CA GLY A 85 7.50 -4.27 7.18
C GLY A 85 7.87 -5.54 6.41
N VAL A 86 7.67 -6.71 7.01
CA VAL A 86 7.86 -8.02 6.35
C VAL A 86 6.94 -8.14 5.13
N THR A 87 5.66 -7.81 5.29
CA THR A 87 4.68 -7.85 4.20
C THR A 87 5.01 -6.86 3.09
N MET A 88 5.39 -5.62 3.42
CA MET A 88 5.78 -4.63 2.41
C MET A 88 6.97 -5.09 1.59
N ARG A 89 7.98 -5.71 2.22
CA ARG A 89 9.12 -6.31 1.53
C ARG A 89 8.72 -7.46 0.62
N HIS A 90 7.81 -8.32 1.10
CA HIS A 90 7.29 -9.42 0.30
C HIS A 90 6.51 -8.92 -0.92
N ILE A 91 5.62 -7.93 -0.77
CA ILE A 91 4.84 -7.34 -1.87
C ILE A 91 5.77 -6.73 -2.92
N ALA A 92 6.78 -5.96 -2.50
CA ALA A 92 7.75 -5.37 -3.42
C ALA A 92 8.45 -6.44 -4.27
N TYR A 93 8.87 -7.54 -3.62
CA TYR A 93 9.51 -8.67 -4.28
C TYR A 93 8.52 -9.42 -5.19
N GLU A 94 7.36 -9.80 -4.70
CA GLU A 94 6.36 -10.60 -5.41
C GLU A 94 5.82 -9.88 -6.65
N GLY A 95 5.40 -8.62 -6.51
CA GLY A 95 4.83 -7.83 -7.60
C GLY A 95 5.86 -7.20 -8.53
N ARG A 96 7.16 -7.24 -8.17
CA ARG A 96 8.24 -6.49 -8.83
C ARG A 96 7.89 -5.02 -9.00
N CYS A 97 7.51 -4.36 -7.91
CA CYS A 97 7.13 -2.95 -7.89
C CYS A 97 7.85 -2.22 -6.75
N PHE A 98 7.95 -0.89 -6.82
CA PHE A 98 8.39 -0.10 -5.69
C PHE A 98 7.24 0.01 -4.69
N VAL A 99 7.50 -0.32 -3.42
CA VAL A 99 6.51 -0.17 -2.34
C VAL A 99 6.83 1.08 -1.54
N LEU A 100 5.81 1.93 -1.36
CA LEU A 100 5.83 3.13 -0.55
C LEU A 100 4.87 2.93 0.63
N GLY A 101 5.40 2.42 1.74
CA GLY A 101 4.66 2.25 2.99
C GLY A 101 4.67 3.54 3.80
N ALA A 102 3.49 4.10 4.07
CA ALA A 102 3.33 5.28 4.91
C ALA A 102 2.57 4.88 6.19
N CYS A 103 3.28 4.85 7.32
CA CYS A 103 2.69 4.54 8.62
C CYS A 103 2.64 5.80 9.48
N GLN A 104 1.50 6.03 10.13
CA GLN A 104 1.32 7.14 11.06
C GLN A 104 2.28 7.03 12.26
N TYR A 105 2.90 8.13 12.67
CA TYR A 105 3.44 8.27 14.02
C TYR A 105 2.43 9.04 14.87
N LEU A 106 2.04 8.45 16.01
CA LEU A 106 1.01 9.01 16.89
C LEU A 106 1.45 8.88 18.34
N THR A 107 1.33 9.96 19.09
CA THR A 107 1.66 10.02 20.51
C THR A 107 0.48 10.54 21.32
N ARG A 108 0.54 10.42 22.65
CA ARG A 108 -0.53 10.87 23.53
C ARG A 108 -0.87 12.36 23.39
N LYS A 109 0.12 13.21 23.10
CA LYS A 109 -0.08 14.66 22.91
C LYS A 109 -0.97 14.99 21.69
N ASP A 110 -1.12 14.06 20.76
CA ASP A 110 -1.90 14.24 19.53
C ASP A 110 -3.37 13.85 19.73
N CYS A 111 -3.72 13.28 20.89
CA CYS A 111 -5.07 12.87 21.25
C CYS A 111 -5.77 13.87 22.18
N PRO A 112 -7.11 13.89 22.22
CA PRO A 112 -7.89 14.67 23.19
C PRO A 112 -7.43 14.47 24.64
N GLN A 113 -7.66 15.45 25.50
CA GLN A 113 -7.23 15.38 26.91
C GLN A 113 -7.88 14.22 27.67
N ASP A 114 -9.09 13.83 27.29
CA ASP A 114 -9.88 12.74 27.85
C ASP A 114 -9.63 11.38 27.16
N TYR A 115 -8.61 11.27 26.29
CA TYR A 115 -8.28 9.98 25.67
C TYR A 115 -7.77 8.97 26.71
N GLU A 116 -8.61 7.96 26.95
CA GLU A 116 -8.33 6.81 27.82
C GLU A 116 -7.43 5.79 27.07
N HIS A 117 -6.69 4.96 27.81
CA HIS A 117 -5.71 3.97 27.30
C HIS A 117 -4.41 4.56 26.71
N ILE A 118 -3.56 5.04 27.62
CA ILE A 118 -2.24 5.57 27.30
C ILE A 118 -1.18 4.52 27.68
N PRO A 119 -0.34 4.05 26.74
CA PRO A 119 0.80 3.20 27.05
C PRO A 119 1.88 3.98 27.81
N ASP A 120 2.72 3.28 28.57
CA ASP A 120 3.72 3.88 29.46
C ASP A 120 4.70 4.82 28.73
N ASP A 121 5.03 4.53 27.46
CA ASP A 121 5.95 5.30 26.63
C ASP A 121 5.29 6.51 25.93
N ASN A 122 3.98 6.72 26.13
CA ASN A 122 3.15 7.72 25.46
C ASN A 122 3.13 7.64 23.92
N ILE A 123 3.67 6.58 23.31
CA ILE A 123 3.65 6.35 21.86
C ILE A 123 2.51 5.38 21.55
N LEU A 124 1.52 5.85 20.79
CA LEU A 124 0.35 5.08 20.41
C LEU A 124 0.57 4.30 19.12
N ILE A 125 1.27 4.90 18.16
CA ILE A 125 1.68 4.27 16.90
C ILE A 125 3.12 4.69 16.63
N LYS A 126 4.03 3.72 16.49
CA LYS A 126 5.47 3.94 16.38
C LYS A 126 5.93 4.38 15.00
N GLY A 127 5.04 4.52 14.01
CA GLY A 127 5.43 4.72 12.62
C GLY A 127 5.84 3.40 11.97
N GLY A 128 6.89 3.44 11.15
CA GLY A 128 7.34 2.31 10.32
C GLY A 128 7.26 2.58 8.83
N SER A 129 7.19 3.85 8.42
CA SER A 129 7.22 4.26 7.01
C SER A 129 8.50 3.75 6.32
N VAL A 130 8.37 3.22 5.11
CA VAL A 130 9.45 2.53 4.40
C VAL A 130 9.30 2.65 2.89
N ILE A 131 10.42 2.75 2.17
CA ILE A 131 10.49 2.66 0.71
C ILE A 131 11.29 1.43 0.33
N ILE A 132 10.76 0.58 -0.55
CA ILE A 132 11.35 -0.71 -0.90
C ILE A 132 11.40 -0.87 -2.41
N SER A 133 12.54 -1.32 -2.92
CA SER A 133 12.74 -1.63 -4.35
C SER A 133 12.05 -2.94 -4.78
N PRO A 134 11.85 -3.16 -6.09
CA PRO A 134 11.35 -4.43 -6.65
C PRO A 134 12.14 -5.69 -6.27
N THR A 135 13.37 -5.52 -5.77
CA THR A 135 14.23 -6.64 -5.31
C THR A 135 14.05 -6.94 -3.81
N GLY A 136 13.17 -6.22 -3.10
CA GLY A 136 12.96 -6.36 -1.67
C GLY A 136 14.01 -5.64 -0.80
N LYS A 137 14.95 -4.90 -1.42
CA LYS A 137 15.90 -4.02 -0.72
C LYS A 137 15.16 -2.78 -0.22
N ILE A 138 15.31 -2.48 1.07
CA ILE A 138 14.86 -1.23 1.69
C ILE A 138 15.76 -0.09 1.19
N LEU A 139 15.14 0.94 0.62
CA LEU A 139 15.82 2.14 0.11
C LEU A 139 15.82 3.27 1.16
N ALA A 140 14.75 3.38 1.95
CA ALA A 140 14.64 4.33 3.05
C ALA A 140 13.71 3.80 4.15
N GLY A 141 13.96 4.19 5.40
CA GLY A 141 13.25 3.68 6.58
C GLY A 141 13.80 2.35 7.11
N PRO A 142 13.07 1.65 8.01
CA PRO A 142 11.80 2.08 8.60
C PRO A 142 11.98 3.30 9.51
N LEU A 143 11.15 4.33 9.33
CA LEU A 143 11.14 5.50 10.21
C LEU A 143 10.30 5.19 11.45
N LEU A 144 10.95 5.03 12.61
CA LEU A 144 10.32 4.56 13.85
C LEU A 144 10.50 5.57 14.98
N ASN A 145 9.47 5.70 15.81
CA ASN A 145 9.43 6.52 17.02
C ASN A 145 9.63 8.04 16.78
N GLU A 146 9.46 8.51 15.55
CA GLU A 146 9.57 9.92 15.19
C GLU A 146 8.69 10.27 13.98
N GLU A 147 8.32 11.54 13.88
CA GLU A 147 7.72 12.12 12.67
C GLU A 147 8.83 12.51 11.69
N GLY A 148 8.61 12.30 10.40
CA GLY A 148 9.56 12.74 9.39
C GLY A 148 9.18 12.36 7.98
N ILE A 149 10.02 12.81 7.05
CA ILE A 149 9.90 12.52 5.61
C ILE A 149 11.08 11.63 5.23
N ILE A 150 10.77 10.48 4.63
CA ILE A 150 11.76 9.62 3.99
C ILE A 150 11.72 9.81 2.48
N VAL A 151 12.90 9.82 1.85
CA VAL A 151 13.07 10.05 0.42
C VAL A 151 14.04 9.03 -0.13
N ALA A 152 13.78 8.55 -1.36
CA ALA A 152 14.68 7.71 -2.11
C ALA A 152 14.63 8.08 -3.60
N GLU A 153 15.75 7.96 -4.29
CA GLU A 153 15.80 7.97 -5.75
C GLU A 153 15.47 6.57 -6.28
N ILE A 154 14.66 6.50 -7.33
CA ILE A 154 14.22 5.22 -7.92
C ILE A 154 14.45 5.22 -9.44
N ASP A 155 14.83 4.06 -9.98
CA ASP A 155 14.88 3.80 -11.42
C ASP A 155 13.81 2.78 -11.79
N LEU A 156 12.80 3.20 -12.55
CA LEU A 156 11.71 2.31 -12.98
C LEU A 156 12.20 1.15 -13.86
N ASN A 157 13.39 1.25 -14.48
CA ASN A 157 13.97 0.13 -15.23
C ASN A 157 14.33 -1.07 -14.33
N GLU A 158 14.44 -0.89 -13.00
CA GLU A 158 14.60 -2.00 -12.06
C GLU A 158 13.40 -2.95 -12.07
N ILE A 159 12.20 -2.46 -12.36
CA ILE A 159 10.99 -3.29 -12.49
C ILE A 159 11.13 -4.26 -13.66
N ILE A 160 11.59 -3.75 -14.81
CA ILE A 160 11.79 -4.57 -16.03
C ILE A 160 12.83 -5.65 -15.76
N LYS A 161 13.96 -5.28 -15.13
CA LYS A 161 15.01 -6.23 -14.72
C LYS A 161 14.49 -7.27 -13.73
N GLY A 162 13.65 -6.86 -12.77
CA GLY A 162 13.05 -7.78 -11.79
C GLY A 162 12.06 -8.77 -12.42
N LYS A 163 11.27 -8.31 -13.40
CA LYS A 163 10.30 -9.16 -14.13
C LYS A 163 10.95 -10.16 -15.07
N TYR A 164 12.21 -9.94 -15.48
CA TYR A 164 12.97 -10.94 -16.24
C TYR A 164 13.06 -12.28 -15.49
N ASP A 165 13.35 -12.22 -14.18
CA ASP A 165 13.44 -13.41 -13.32
C ASP A 165 12.05 -13.91 -12.88
N LEU A 166 11.16 -13.02 -12.45
CA LEU A 166 9.83 -13.37 -11.95
C LEU A 166 8.77 -12.35 -12.38
N ASP A 167 7.82 -12.77 -13.21
CA ASP A 167 6.60 -12.01 -13.52
C ASP A 167 5.37 -12.85 -13.18
N VAL A 168 4.79 -12.59 -12.00
CA VAL A 168 3.64 -13.33 -11.45
C VAL A 168 2.35 -13.18 -12.26
N THR A 169 2.28 -12.19 -13.14
CA THR A 169 1.14 -11.98 -14.07
C THR A 169 1.47 -12.25 -15.53
N GLY A 170 2.75 -12.50 -15.83
CA GLY A 170 3.26 -12.87 -17.13
C GLY A 170 3.66 -14.33 -17.17
N HIS A 171 4.95 -14.59 -17.35
CA HIS A 171 5.48 -15.93 -17.63
C HIS A 171 5.35 -16.93 -16.46
N TYR A 172 5.15 -16.47 -15.22
CA TYR A 172 4.92 -17.33 -14.05
C TYR A 172 3.43 -17.59 -13.76
N ALA A 173 2.50 -16.92 -14.44
CA ALA A 173 1.08 -16.88 -14.06
C ALA A 173 0.32 -18.21 -14.28
N ARG A 174 0.82 -19.10 -15.16
CA ARG A 174 0.16 -20.37 -15.54
C ARG A 174 -1.34 -20.18 -15.84
N GLY A 175 -1.64 -19.33 -16.83
CA GLY A 175 -3.02 -19.02 -17.24
C GLY A 175 -3.82 -20.22 -17.77
N ASP A 176 -3.16 -21.34 -18.05
CA ASP A 176 -3.77 -22.64 -18.34
C ASP A 176 -4.35 -23.34 -17.10
N VAL A 177 -3.91 -22.96 -15.89
CA VAL A 177 -4.32 -23.54 -14.60
C VAL A 177 -5.10 -22.55 -13.76
N PHE A 178 -4.65 -21.30 -13.70
CA PHE A 178 -5.20 -20.29 -12.81
C PHE A 178 -5.85 -19.14 -13.59
N SER A 179 -6.98 -18.66 -13.10
CA SER A 179 -7.61 -17.43 -13.59
C SER A 179 -8.13 -16.61 -12.41
N LEU A 180 -8.06 -15.28 -12.55
CA LEU A 180 -8.62 -14.33 -11.60
C LEU A 180 -9.65 -13.47 -12.33
N GLN A 181 -10.88 -13.46 -11.81
CA GLN A 181 -11.95 -12.59 -12.29
C GLN A 181 -12.30 -11.58 -11.20
N VAL A 182 -12.36 -10.30 -11.59
CA VAL A 182 -12.67 -9.18 -10.68
C VAL A 182 -13.82 -8.39 -11.28
N ASP A 183 -14.88 -8.20 -10.51
CA ASP A 183 -16.02 -7.36 -10.90
C ASP A 183 -15.74 -5.91 -10.53
N THR A 184 -15.44 -5.09 -11.54
CA THR A 184 -15.18 -3.65 -11.41
C THR A 184 -16.38 -2.80 -11.87
N SER A 185 -17.55 -3.40 -12.08
CA SER A 185 -18.74 -2.73 -12.63
C SER A 185 -19.67 -2.13 -11.57
N LYS A 186 -19.42 -2.42 -10.30
CA LYS A 186 -20.25 -2.01 -9.16
C LYS A 186 -19.88 -0.64 -8.61
#